data_AF-A0A4Q0YXE4-F1
#
_entry.id   AF-A0A4Q0YXE4-F1
#
_cell.length_a   1.000
_cell.length_b   1.000
_cell.length_c   1.000
_cell.angle_alpha   90.00
_cell.angle_beta   90.00
_cell.angle_gamma   90.00
#
_symmetry.space_group_name_H-M   'P 1'
#
loop_
_entity.id
_entity.type
_entity.pdbx_description
1 polymer ?
#
loop_
_entity_poly.entity_id
_entity_poly.type
_entity_poly.pdbx_seq_one_letter_code
_entity_poly.pdbx_strand_id
1 'polypeptide(L)'
;MKISMIVAYGKNWEIGLNNQMLWHISEDFKNFKQITSGHHILMGRKTFESIGKPLPNRTSLVLSTKGFSSEGVHTFDSIEKALD
;
A
#
# COMPACT_ATOMS: atom_id res chain seq x y z
N MET A 1 -2.41 19.44 0.55
CA MET A 1 -2.58 17.97 0.57
C MET A 1 -2.37 17.45 1.98
N LYS A 2 -3.18 16.49 2.46
CA LYS A 2 -2.95 15.81 3.76
C LYS A 2 -2.26 14.48 3.52
N ILE A 3 -1.13 14.24 4.17
CA ILE A 3 -0.41 12.97 4.14
C ILE A 3 -0.75 12.20 5.41
N SER A 4 -1.13 10.94 5.27
CA SER A 4 -1.46 10.06 6.39
C SER A 4 -0.76 8.71 6.20
N MET A 5 -0.30 8.11 7.29
CA MET A 5 0.16 6.72 7.30
C MET A 5 -0.92 5.83 7.93
N ILE A 6 -1.08 4.63 7.38
CA ILE A 6 -1.98 3.61 7.91
C ILE A 6 -1.21 2.29 7.99
N VAL A 7 -1.21 1.66 9.15
CA VAL A 7 -0.42 0.45 9.41
C VAL A 7 -1.09 -0.39 10.51
N ALA A 8 -1.13 -1.71 10.32
CA ALA A 8 -1.40 -2.68 11.37
C ALA A 8 -0.04 -3.20 11.88
N TYR A 9 0.18 -3.16 13.20
CA TYR A 9 1.46 -3.56 13.80
C TYR A 9 1.25 -4.38 15.08
N GLY A 10 2.19 -5.30 15.35
CA GLY A 10 2.22 -6.13 16.55
C GLY A 10 2.81 -5.41 17.77
N LYS A 11 2.84 -6.11 18.91
CA LYS A 11 3.34 -5.55 20.18
C LYS A 11 4.81 -5.15 20.13
N ASN A 12 5.60 -5.73 19.23
CA ASN A 12 7.01 -5.41 19.03
C ASN A 12 7.25 -4.78 17.66
N TRP A 13 6.28 -4.01 17.16
CA TRP A 13 6.36 -3.27 15.88
C TRP A 13 6.44 -4.14 14.63
N GLU A 14 6.01 -5.40 14.71
CA GLU A 14 6.02 -6.30 13.58
C GLU A 14 4.89 -5.95 12.60
N ILE A 15 5.21 -5.89 11.30
CA ILE A 15 4.23 -5.54 10.25
C ILE A 15 4.07 -6.63 9.17
N GLY A 16 5.01 -7.58 9.10
CA GLY A 16 5.01 -8.63 8.08
C GLY A 16 6.23 -9.54 8.17
N LEU A 17 6.14 -10.72 7.56
CA LEU A 17 7.21 -11.71 7.46
C LEU A 17 7.15 -12.38 6.09
N ASN A 18 8.31 -12.58 5.44
CA ASN A 18 8.39 -13.24 4.13
C ASN A 18 7.45 -12.65 3.06
N ASN A 19 7.33 -11.31 3.03
CA ASN A 19 6.44 -10.56 2.13
C ASN A 19 4.94 -10.91 2.30
N GLN A 20 4.54 -11.33 3.49
CA GLN A 20 3.14 -11.62 3.85
C GLN A 20 2.78 -10.95 5.18
N MET A 21 1.47 -10.78 5.39
CA MET A 21 0.93 -10.33 6.68
C MET A 21 1.14 -11.42 7.73
N LEU A 22 1.54 -11.02 8.94
CA LEU A 22 1.69 -11.94 10.08
C LEU A 22 0.35 -12.51 10.58
N TRP A 23 -0.72 -11.77 10.34
CA TRP A 23 -2.05 -12.04 10.87
C TRP A 23 -3.10 -11.92 9.77
N HIS A 24 -4.13 -12.76 9.82
CA HIS A 24 -5.30 -12.63 8.98
C HIS A 24 -6.50 -12.17 9.84
N ILE A 25 -6.65 -10.84 9.99
CA ILE A 25 -7.72 -10.24 10.78
C ILE A 25 -8.71 -9.59 9.83
N SER A 26 -9.81 -10.28 9.52
CA SER A 26 -10.77 -9.80 8.51
C SER A 26 -11.35 -8.41 8.83
N GLU A 27 -11.50 -8.09 10.11
CA GLU A 27 -12.01 -6.78 10.54
C GLU A 27 -11.02 -5.64 10.26
N ASP A 28 -9.71 -5.90 10.38
CA ASP A 28 -8.66 -4.94 10.03
C ASP A 28 -8.68 -4.64 8.52
N PHE A 29 -8.84 -5.67 7.67
CA PHE A 29 -8.98 -5.46 6.22
C PHE A 29 -10.22 -4.64 5.84
N LYS A 30 -11.36 -4.85 6.53
CA LYS A 30 -12.57 -4.04 6.32
C LYS A 30 -12.33 -2.59 6.72
N ASN A 31 -11.73 -2.37 7.89
CA ASN A 31 -11.38 -1.05 8.39
C ASN A 31 -10.41 -0.32 7.45
N PHE A 32 -9.34 -0.99 7.02
CA PHE A 32 -8.41 -0.47 6.02
C PHE A 32 -9.15 -0.08 4.73
N LYS A 33 -10.01 -0.95 4.21
CA LYS A 33 -10.82 -0.65 3.01
C LYS A 33 -11.72 0.58 3.22
N GLN A 34 -12.40 0.67 4.36
CA GLN A 34 -13.29 1.79 4.67
C GLN A 34 -12.53 3.12 4.74
N ILE A 35 -11.39 3.15 5.45
CA ILE A 35 -10.57 4.35 5.63
C ILE A 35 -9.93 4.78 4.30
N THR A 36 -9.52 3.83 3.47
CA THR A 36 -8.72 4.12 2.26
C THR A 36 -9.55 4.29 0.98
N SER A 37 -10.83 3.89 0.97
CA SER A 37 -11.67 3.98 -0.22
C SER A 37 -11.82 5.43 -0.70
N GLY A 38 -11.69 5.66 -2.01
CA GLY A 38 -11.73 6.99 -2.62
C GLY A 38 -10.42 7.78 -2.50
N HIS A 39 -9.38 7.24 -1.86
CA HIS A 39 -8.09 7.89 -1.68
C HIS A 39 -7.01 7.31 -2.60
N HIS A 40 -5.91 8.06 -2.69
CA HIS A 40 -4.66 7.63 -3.31
C HIS A 40 -3.84 6.84 -2.29
N ILE A 41 -3.38 5.65 -2.67
CA ILE A 41 -2.60 4.78 -1.80
C ILE A 41 -1.21 4.61 -2.37
N LEU A 42 -0.25 5.28 -1.74
CA LEU A 42 1.17 5.14 -2.02
C LEU A 42 1.74 3.97 -1.22
N MET A 43 2.33 3.00 -1.90
CA MET A 43 2.95 1.83 -1.29
C MET A 43 4.28 1.48 -1.97
N GLY A 44 5.12 0.70 -1.30
CA GLY A 44 6.32 0.16 -1.92
C GLY A 44 6.01 -0.97 -2.90
N ARG A 45 6.88 -1.18 -3.89
CA ARG A 45 6.79 -2.27 -4.87
C ARG A 45 6.52 -3.65 -4.24
N LYS A 46 7.24 -4.01 -3.17
CA LYS A 46 7.08 -5.31 -2.48
C LYS A 46 5.71 -5.48 -1.83
N THR A 47 5.15 -4.40 -1.28
CA THR A 47 3.79 -4.38 -0.73
C THR A 47 2.76 -4.63 -1.82
N PHE A 48 2.91 -3.97 -2.98
CA PHE A 48 2.03 -4.21 -4.12
C PHE A 48 2.15 -5.66 -4.62
N GLU A 49 3.37 -6.20 -4.74
CA GLU A 49 3.62 -7.61 -5.11
C GLU A 49 2.95 -8.59 -4.13
N SER A 50 2.92 -8.26 -2.83
CA SER A 50 2.21 -9.05 -1.80
C SER A 50 0.68 -9.02 -1.97
N ILE A 51 0.12 -7.86 -2.34
CA ILE A 51 -1.33 -7.68 -2.61
C ILE A 51 -1.72 -8.32 -3.95
N GLY A 52 -0.83 -8.26 -4.94
CA GLY A 52 -0.95 -8.87 -6.26
C GLY A 52 -1.83 -8.12 -7.26
N LYS A 53 -2.60 -7.12 -6.84
CA LYS A 53 -3.49 -6.35 -7.73
C LYS A 53 -3.80 -4.95 -7.19
N PRO A 54 -4.21 -4.01 -8.07
CA PRO A 54 -4.76 -2.73 -7.64
C PRO A 54 -5.97 -2.94 -6.74
N LEU A 55 -6.04 -2.13 -5.69
CA LEU A 55 -7.13 -2.19 -4.75
C LEU A 55 -8.36 -1.45 -5.33
N PRO A 56 -9.55 -2.07 -5.40
CA PRO A 56 -10.72 -1.43 -6.01
C PRO A 56 -11.11 -0.16 -5.27
N ASN A 57 -11.66 0.81 -6.01
CA ASN A 57 -12.08 2.14 -5.52
C ASN A 57 -10.93 2.96 -4.90
N ARG A 58 -9.69 2.69 -5.28
CA ARG A 58 -8.49 3.39 -4.82
C ARG A 58 -7.54 3.63 -6.00
N THR A 59 -6.89 4.78 -6.02
CA THR A 59 -5.79 5.02 -6.96
C THR A 59 -4.53 4.39 -6.38
N SER A 60 -3.99 3.36 -7.06
CA SER A 60 -2.80 2.65 -6.59
C SER A 60 -1.55 3.33 -7.11
N LEU A 61 -0.70 3.81 -6.20
CA LEU A 61 0.59 4.43 -6.49
C LEU A 61 1.71 3.54 -5.92
N VAL A 62 2.73 3.24 -6.73
CA VAL A 62 3.84 2.36 -6.35
C VAL A 62 5.17 3.06 -6.43
N LEU A 63 5.96 3.00 -5.35
CA LEU A 63 7.35 3.44 -5.33
C LEU A 63 8.29 2.29 -5.73
N SER A 64 9.11 2.51 -6.76
CA SER A 64 10.16 1.58 -7.20
C SER A 64 11.32 2.30 -7.89
N THR A 65 12.54 2.12 -7.36
CA THR A 65 13.78 2.65 -7.98
C THR A 65 14.29 1.80 -9.15
N LYS A 66 13.75 0.59 -9.34
CA LYS A 66 14.15 -0.34 -10.42
C LYS A 66 13.17 -0.35 -11.59
N GLY A 67 12.21 0.59 -11.61
CA GLY A 67 11.04 0.52 -12.47
C GLY A 67 10.04 -0.53 -11.99
N PHE A 68 8.76 -0.29 -12.27
CA PHE A 68 7.66 -1.23 -12.02
C PHE A 68 6.50 -0.85 -12.93
N SER A 69 5.85 -1.83 -13.56
CA SER A 69 4.69 -1.61 -14.40
C SER A 69 3.65 -2.68 -14.11
N SER A 70 2.41 -2.23 -13.89
CA SER A 70 1.24 -3.06 -13.70
C SER A 70 0.03 -2.27 -14.16
N GLU A 71 -0.95 -2.95 -14.75
CA GLU A 71 -2.16 -2.30 -15.23
C GLU A 71 -2.93 -1.63 -14.07
N GLY A 72 -3.39 -0.40 -14.28
CA GLY A 72 -4.13 0.35 -13.27
C GLY A 72 -3.30 0.88 -12.09
N VAL A 73 -1.97 0.97 -12.24
CA VAL A 73 -1.05 1.47 -11.22
C VAL A 73 -0.19 2.62 -11.78
N HIS A 74 0.02 3.65 -10.98
CA HIS A 74 0.99 4.71 -11.27
C HIS A 74 2.29 4.43 -10.52
N THR A 75 3.42 4.39 -11.22
CA THR A 75 4.72 4.12 -10.61
C THR A 75 5.57 5.38 -10.55
N PHE A 76 6.24 5.58 -9.42
CA PHE A 76 7.17 6.68 -9.18
C PHE A 76 8.51 6.13 -8.66
N ASP A 77 9.60 6.82 -8.98
CA ASP A 77 10.96 6.44 -8.56
C ASP A 77 11.43 7.19 -7.30
N SER A 78 10.69 8.19 -6.84
CA SER A 78 10.96 8.93 -5.60
C SER A 78 9.68 9.38 -4.90
N ILE A 79 9.78 9.71 -3.61
CA ILE A 79 8.64 10.18 -2.81
C ILE A 79 8.19 11.57 -3.30
N GLU A 80 9.13 12.44 -3.64
CA GLU A 80 8.87 13.79 -4.10
C GLU A 80 7.96 13.78 -5.33
N LYS A 81 8.32 12.99 -6.36
CA LYS A 81 7.50 12.87 -7.58
C LYS A 81 6.12 12.25 -7.33
N ALA A 82 5.97 11.44 -6.28
CA ALA A 82 4.69 10.84 -5.92
C ALA A 82 3.79 11.79 -5.12
N LEU A 83 4.36 12.86 -4.55
CA LEU A 83 3.68 13.84 -3.71
C LEU A 83 3.43 15.19 -4.42
N ASP A 84 4.09 15.43 -5.55
CA ASP A 84 3.85 16.56 -6.47
C ASP A 84 2.45 16.51 -7.11
#